data_AF-A0A853CED4-F1
#
_entry.id   AF-A0A853CED4-F1
#
_cell.length_a   1.000
_cell.length_b   1.000
_cell.length_c   1.000
_cell.angle_alpha   90.00
_cell.angle_beta   90.00
_cell.angle_gamma   90.00
#
_symmetry.space_group_name_H-M   'P 1'
#
loop_
_entity.id
_entity.type
_entity.pdbx_description
1 polymer ?
#
loop_
_entity_poly.entity_id
_entity_poly.type
_entity_poly.pdbx_seq_one_letter_code
_entity_poly.pdbx_strand_id
1 'polypeptide(L)'
;MTHPPSYPPAAPPPPPYGAGPGWSAPYWGTPPGPWGAPPPPRRRWTRKTVALVAGGAVLVAGLVVLVVVAGLNVGHTQATALAGGGFGPGLGAAPTTAPPSDPAGLGTDTDLDGLARQCHDGSMTACDALFDGSPSGSSYEQYGMTCGGRVKAFDVAACAELEPEATSPPSAPPVADDPGLDGYAQRCYDGLLSACDDLYSLSPPMTEYERYGMTCGGRVDVLTAATCEDLDGD
;
A
#
# COMPACT_ATOMS: atom_id res chain seq x y z
N MET A 1 -23.52 9.33 -39.34
CA MET A 1 -24.06 9.85 -38.08
C MET A 1 -24.94 8.78 -37.44
N THR A 2 -24.33 7.88 -36.67
CA THR A 2 -25.01 6.78 -35.99
C THR A 2 -25.09 7.13 -34.51
N HIS A 3 -26.31 7.31 -33.98
CA HIS A 3 -26.54 7.55 -32.56
C HIS A 3 -26.25 6.28 -31.75
N PRO A 4 -25.61 6.39 -30.56
CA PRO A 4 -25.48 5.25 -29.65
C PRO A 4 -26.83 4.88 -29.01
N PRO A 5 -27.03 3.61 -28.65
CA PRO A 5 -28.26 3.16 -28.02
C PRO A 5 -28.37 3.66 -26.58
N SER A 6 -29.53 4.24 -26.26
CA SER A 6 -29.89 4.68 -24.90
C SER A 6 -30.24 3.47 -24.04
N TYR A 7 -29.48 3.24 -22.97
CA TYR A 7 -29.84 2.22 -21.96
C TYR A 7 -30.75 2.83 -20.87
N PRO A 8 -31.74 2.08 -20.38
CA PRO A 8 -32.57 2.51 -19.26
C PRO A 8 -31.77 2.49 -17.93
N PRO A 9 -32.13 3.34 -16.95
CA PRO A 9 -31.47 3.39 -15.66
C PRO A 9 -31.66 2.08 -14.86
N ALA A 10 -30.62 1.71 -14.12
CA ALA A 10 -30.61 0.53 -13.26
C ALA A 10 -31.65 0.63 -12.13
N ALA A 11 -32.32 -0.49 -11.84
CA ALA A 11 -33.31 -0.58 -10.78
C ALA A 11 -32.66 -0.51 -9.38
N PRO A 12 -33.33 0.09 -8.38
CA PRO A 12 -32.82 0.17 -7.01
C PRO A 12 -32.79 -1.23 -6.33
N PRO A 13 -31.87 -1.44 -5.38
CA PRO A 13 -31.75 -2.70 -4.64
C PRO A 13 -32.97 -2.97 -3.74
N PRO A 14 -33.32 -4.24 -3.48
CA PRO A 14 -34.42 -4.59 -2.60
C PRO A 14 -34.12 -4.24 -1.13
N PRO A 15 -35.14 -3.89 -0.33
CA PRO A 15 -34.96 -3.58 1.08
C PRO A 15 -34.57 -4.82 1.90
N PRO A 16 -33.82 -4.64 3.01
CA PRO A 16 -33.45 -5.73 3.89
C PRO A 16 -34.68 -6.37 4.54
N TYR A 17 -34.69 -7.69 4.50
CA TYR A 17 -35.69 -8.59 5.06
C TYR A 17 -35.82 -8.37 6.58
N GLY A 18 -37.08 -8.28 7.02
CA GLY A 18 -37.49 -7.77 8.32
C GLY A 18 -37.03 -8.60 9.53
N ALA A 19 -36.79 -7.88 10.62
CA ALA A 19 -36.67 -8.43 11.96
C ALA A 19 -38.00 -9.07 12.40
N GLY A 20 -37.95 -10.34 12.77
CA GLY A 20 -39.10 -11.08 13.29
C GLY A 20 -39.49 -10.65 14.71
N PRO A 21 -40.72 -10.99 15.17
CA PRO A 21 -41.25 -10.52 16.45
C PRO A 21 -40.54 -11.19 17.63
N GLY A 22 -40.17 -10.38 18.62
CA GLY A 22 -39.54 -10.81 19.86
C GLY A 22 -40.44 -11.69 20.73
N TRP A 23 -39.88 -12.81 21.17
CA TRP A 23 -40.41 -13.61 22.26
C TRP A 23 -39.51 -13.42 23.48
N SER A 24 -40.07 -12.78 24.52
CA SER A 24 -39.45 -12.68 25.85
C SER A 24 -39.46 -14.04 26.55
N ALA A 25 -38.29 -14.56 26.91
CA ALA A 25 -38.16 -15.78 27.69
C ALA A 25 -38.59 -15.56 29.16
N PRO A 26 -39.27 -16.52 29.81
CA PRO A 26 -39.66 -16.41 31.21
C PRO A 26 -38.46 -16.63 32.15
N TYR A 27 -38.32 -15.73 33.14
CA TYR A 27 -37.36 -15.81 34.23
C TYR A 27 -37.79 -16.91 35.22
N TRP A 28 -37.11 -18.06 35.20
CA TRP A 28 -37.25 -19.08 36.24
C TRP A 28 -36.32 -18.75 37.40
N GLY A 29 -36.91 -18.51 38.58
CA GLY A 29 -36.18 -18.24 39.82
C GLY A 29 -35.32 -19.41 40.28
N THR A 30 -34.18 -19.09 40.89
CA THR A 30 -33.26 -20.04 41.53
C THR A 30 -33.89 -20.66 42.79
N PRO A 31 -33.81 -22.00 42.98
CA PRO A 31 -34.30 -22.64 44.20
C PRO A 31 -33.38 -22.34 45.42
N PRO A 32 -33.93 -22.29 46.65
CA PRO A 32 -33.16 -22.03 47.86
C PRO A 32 -32.23 -23.21 48.21
N GLY A 33 -30.95 -22.91 48.47
CA GLY A 33 -29.94 -23.88 48.86
C GLY A 33 -30.10 -24.37 50.32
N PRO A 34 -29.63 -25.59 50.63
CA PRO A 34 -29.80 -26.18 51.95
C PRO A 34 -28.77 -25.67 52.95
N TRP A 35 -29.25 -25.50 54.18
CA TRP A 35 -28.59 -24.93 55.34
C TRP A 35 -27.29 -25.64 55.79
N GLY A 36 -26.30 -24.83 56.18
CA GLY A 36 -25.47 -25.07 57.39
C GLY A 36 -24.33 -26.08 57.32
N ALA A 37 -23.18 -25.71 56.74
CA ALA A 37 -21.92 -26.40 57.00
C ALA A 37 -21.18 -25.76 58.19
N PRO A 38 -20.55 -26.54 59.11
CA PRO A 38 -19.79 -26.00 60.23
C PRO A 38 -18.52 -25.27 59.76
N PRO A 39 -18.03 -24.25 60.51
CA PRO A 39 -16.85 -23.50 60.12
C PRO A 39 -15.59 -24.39 60.14
N PRO A 40 -14.67 -24.23 59.16
CA PRO A 40 -13.45 -25.01 59.11
C PRO A 40 -12.50 -24.63 60.26
N PRO A 41 -11.66 -25.56 60.76
CA PRO A 41 -10.73 -25.30 61.84
C PRO A 41 -9.69 -24.26 61.42
N ARG A 42 -9.45 -23.27 62.30
CA ARG A 42 -8.42 -22.24 62.10
C ARG A 42 -7.03 -22.89 62.08
N ARG A 43 -6.44 -22.97 60.88
CA ARG A 43 -5.11 -23.55 60.65
C ARG A 43 -4.04 -22.68 61.32
N ARG A 44 -3.57 -23.11 62.49
CA ARG A 44 -2.48 -22.46 63.23
C ARG A 44 -1.16 -22.69 62.50
N TRP A 45 -0.78 -21.74 61.65
CA TRP A 45 0.50 -21.77 60.92
C TRP A 45 1.67 -21.66 61.89
N THR A 46 2.61 -22.60 61.81
CA THR A 46 3.89 -22.54 62.51
C THR A 46 4.78 -21.48 61.87
N ARG A 47 5.60 -20.78 62.69
CA ARG A 47 6.41 -19.61 62.28
C ARG A 47 7.28 -19.83 61.03
N LYS A 48 7.63 -21.09 60.71
CA LYS A 48 8.42 -21.46 59.52
C LYS A 48 7.65 -21.20 58.21
N THR A 49 6.33 -21.34 58.21
CA THR A 49 5.52 -21.20 57.00
C THR A 49 5.30 -19.72 56.65
N VAL A 50 5.21 -18.83 57.65
CA VAL A 50 5.14 -17.36 57.43
C VAL A 50 6.43 -16.82 56.80
N ALA A 51 7.59 -17.34 57.21
CA ALA A 51 8.88 -16.92 56.66
C ALA A 51 9.06 -17.27 55.17
N LEU A 52 8.54 -18.42 54.72
CA LEU A 52 8.59 -18.83 53.32
C LEU A 52 7.70 -17.97 52.40
N VAL A 53 6.51 -17.59 52.87
CA VAL A 53 5.59 -16.75 52.08
C VAL A 53 6.08 -15.30 52.00
N ALA A 54 6.62 -14.75 53.10
CA ALA A 54 7.20 -13.41 53.08
C ALA A 54 8.48 -13.34 52.23
N GLY A 55 9.36 -14.35 52.31
CA GLY A 55 10.57 -14.42 51.49
C GLY A 55 10.28 -14.57 50.00
N GLY A 56 9.29 -15.40 49.64
CA GLY A 56 8.84 -15.56 48.26
C GLY A 56 8.21 -14.30 47.66
N ALA A 57 7.38 -13.59 48.43
CA ALA A 57 6.75 -12.34 47.98
C ALA A 57 7.79 -11.23 47.74
N VAL A 58 8.82 -11.12 48.58
CA VAL A 58 9.90 -10.14 48.39
C VAL A 58 10.77 -10.47 47.18
N LEU A 59 11.05 -11.75 46.93
CA LEU A 59 11.78 -12.17 45.73
C LEU A 59 11.01 -11.89 44.44
N VAL A 60 9.70 -12.17 44.42
CA VAL A 60 8.85 -11.89 43.26
C VAL A 60 8.72 -10.39 43.03
N ALA A 61 8.48 -9.60 44.08
CA ALA A 61 8.43 -8.14 43.96
C ALA A 61 9.78 -7.56 43.51
N GLY A 62 10.89 -8.07 44.05
CA GLY A 62 12.23 -7.69 43.63
C GLY A 62 12.50 -8.02 42.16
N LEU A 63 12.10 -9.20 41.69
CA LEU A 63 12.28 -9.61 40.30
C LEU A 63 11.38 -8.81 39.35
N VAL A 64 10.15 -8.49 39.74
CA VAL A 64 9.25 -7.60 38.97
C VAL A 64 9.84 -6.19 38.88
N VAL A 65 10.34 -5.63 39.98
CA VAL A 65 10.99 -4.31 39.97
C VAL A 65 12.25 -4.34 39.09
N LEU A 66 13.05 -5.41 39.14
CA LEU A 66 14.25 -5.55 38.32
C LEU A 66 13.89 -5.67 36.82
N VAL A 67 12.85 -6.43 36.47
CA VAL A 67 12.33 -6.51 35.08
C VAL A 67 11.79 -5.15 34.62
N VAL A 68 11.07 -4.42 35.47
CA VAL A 68 10.54 -3.08 35.13
C VAL A 68 11.67 -2.06 34.96
N VAL A 69 12.67 -2.05 35.84
CA VAL A 69 13.83 -1.14 35.75
C VAL A 69 14.73 -1.49 34.57
N ALA A 70 14.91 -2.78 34.26
CA ALA A 70 15.63 -3.22 33.06
C ALA A 70 14.86 -2.86 31.78
N GLY A 71 13.54 -3.04 31.75
CA GLY A 71 12.67 -2.66 30.63
C GLY A 71 12.63 -1.15 30.37
N LEU A 72 12.66 -0.32 31.43
CA LEU A 72 12.68 1.14 31.32
C LEU A 72 14.04 1.69 30.83
N ASN A 73 15.17 1.08 31.21
CA ASN A 73 16.49 1.48 30.70
C ASN A 73 16.74 1.04 29.24
N VAL A 74 16.11 -0.06 28.82
CA VAL A 74 16.07 -0.49 27.41
C VAL A 74 15.17 0.42 26.56
N GLY A 75 14.30 1.24 27.17
CA GLY A 75 13.49 2.25 26.49
C GLY A 75 14.25 3.54 26.12
N HIS A 76 15.29 3.94 26.86
CA HIS A 76 16.03 5.18 26.58
C HIS A 76 17.22 5.00 25.63
N THR A 77 17.78 3.78 25.54
CA THR A 77 18.88 3.48 24.62
C THR A 77 18.42 2.90 23.28
N GLN A 78 17.12 2.66 23.10
CA GLN A 78 16.53 2.24 21.83
C GLN A 78 15.77 3.36 21.08
N ALA A 79 15.89 4.61 21.55
CA ALA A 79 15.46 5.78 20.77
C ALA A 79 16.34 6.04 19.52
N THR A 80 17.44 5.32 19.34
CA THR A 80 18.32 5.41 18.16
C THR A 80 18.30 4.20 17.24
N ALA A 81 17.49 3.15 17.52
CA ALA A 81 17.44 1.94 16.69
C ALA A 81 16.06 1.62 16.07
N LEU A 82 15.01 2.36 16.43
CA LEU A 82 13.71 2.33 15.72
C LEU A 82 13.52 3.51 14.76
N ALA A 83 14.54 4.37 14.60
CA ALA A 83 14.64 5.34 13.52
C ALA A 83 15.17 4.72 12.21
N GLY A 84 14.94 3.41 11.99
CA GLY A 84 15.20 2.72 10.72
C GLY A 84 13.95 2.12 10.07
N GLY A 85 12.78 2.16 10.74
CA GLY A 85 11.49 1.73 10.19
C GLY A 85 10.59 2.95 10.00
N GLY A 86 10.86 3.73 8.95
CA GLY A 86 10.11 4.93 8.62
C GLY A 86 8.69 4.62 8.14
N PHE A 87 7.71 4.76 9.02
CA PHE A 87 6.35 5.16 8.65
C PHE A 87 6.13 6.60 9.12
N GLY A 88 6.87 7.51 8.49
CA GLY A 88 6.57 8.94 8.51
C GLY A 88 6.30 9.40 7.09
N PRO A 89 5.62 10.55 6.88
CA PRO A 89 5.64 11.25 5.61
C PRO A 89 7.05 11.87 5.47
N GLY A 90 8.02 11.00 5.17
CA GLY A 90 9.42 11.32 5.00
C GLY A 90 9.71 11.49 3.52
N LEU A 91 10.39 12.57 3.20
CA LEU A 91 10.92 12.90 1.88
C LEU A 91 11.72 11.71 1.30
N GLY A 92 11.11 10.98 0.35
CA GLY A 92 11.70 10.45 -0.88
C GLY A 92 13.08 9.82 -0.83
N ALA A 93 13.27 8.72 -0.10
CA ALA A 93 14.25 7.74 -0.56
C ALA A 93 13.56 6.88 -1.61
N ALA A 94 13.74 7.24 -2.89
CA ALA A 94 13.26 6.41 -3.99
C ALA A 94 13.79 4.97 -3.79
N PRO A 95 12.96 3.94 -4.05
CA PRO A 95 13.45 2.57 -4.02
C PRO A 95 14.67 2.47 -4.94
N THR A 96 15.77 1.92 -4.43
CA THR A 96 16.97 1.74 -5.25
C THR A 96 16.66 0.71 -6.32
N THR A 97 16.54 1.16 -7.56
CA THR A 97 16.25 0.31 -8.71
C THR A 97 17.54 -0.30 -9.27
N ALA A 98 17.54 -1.62 -9.39
CA ALA A 98 18.56 -2.39 -10.10
C ALA A 98 18.06 -2.77 -11.51
N PRO A 99 18.96 -3.13 -12.45
CA PRO A 99 18.55 -3.78 -13.69
C PRO A 99 17.74 -5.06 -13.44
N PRO A 100 16.86 -5.48 -14.35
CA PRO A 100 16.15 -6.74 -14.21
C PRO A 100 17.12 -7.93 -14.15
N SER A 101 16.76 -8.92 -13.35
CA SER A 101 17.45 -10.21 -13.28
C SER A 101 16.92 -11.16 -14.35
N ASP A 102 17.77 -12.04 -14.90
CA ASP A 102 17.38 -13.04 -15.90
C ASP A 102 16.24 -13.94 -15.37
N PRO A 103 15.10 -14.07 -16.09
CA PRO A 103 13.99 -14.93 -15.68
C PRO A 103 14.22 -16.42 -15.94
N ALA A 104 15.39 -16.83 -16.45
CA ALA A 104 15.71 -18.24 -16.68
C ALA A 104 15.74 -19.07 -15.39
N GLY A 105 15.14 -20.27 -15.44
CA GLY A 105 15.24 -21.26 -14.36
C GLY A 105 14.32 -21.01 -13.16
N LEU A 106 13.33 -20.12 -13.27
CA LEU A 106 12.33 -19.89 -12.23
C LEU A 106 11.35 -21.06 -12.06
N GLY A 107 11.25 -21.94 -13.06
CA GLY A 107 10.37 -23.10 -13.02
C GLY A 107 10.21 -23.74 -14.39
N THR A 108 9.09 -24.42 -14.60
CA THR A 108 8.74 -25.11 -15.85
C THR A 108 7.33 -24.78 -16.32
N ASP A 109 6.68 -23.77 -15.73
CA ASP A 109 5.33 -23.36 -16.08
C ASP A 109 5.40 -22.34 -17.21
N THR A 110 4.90 -22.71 -18.39
CA THR A 110 5.01 -21.89 -19.59
C THR A 110 4.25 -20.57 -19.50
N ASP A 111 3.16 -20.51 -18.73
CA ASP A 111 2.35 -19.30 -18.59
C ASP A 111 3.06 -18.32 -17.65
N LEU A 112 3.60 -18.83 -16.53
CA LEU A 112 4.42 -18.03 -15.60
C LEU A 112 5.75 -17.60 -16.25
N ASP A 113 6.36 -18.43 -17.09
CA ASP A 113 7.53 -18.04 -17.91
C ASP A 113 7.20 -16.90 -18.90
N GLY A 114 5.97 -16.88 -19.41
CA GLY A 114 5.47 -15.80 -20.26
C GLY A 114 5.35 -14.49 -19.49
N LEU A 115 4.83 -14.52 -18.27
CA LEU A 115 4.71 -13.35 -17.40
C LEU A 115 6.09 -12.88 -16.90
N ALA A 116 6.98 -13.80 -16.54
CA ALA A 116 8.34 -13.48 -16.10
C ALA A 116 9.15 -12.76 -17.20
N ARG A 117 8.99 -13.16 -18.47
CA ARG A 117 9.60 -12.44 -19.60
C ARG A 117 9.02 -11.05 -19.79
N GLN A 118 7.70 -10.88 -19.72
CA GLN A 118 7.08 -9.55 -19.81
C GLN A 118 7.53 -8.64 -18.66
N CYS A 119 7.62 -9.18 -17.44
CA CYS A 119 8.15 -8.50 -16.26
C CYS A 119 9.63 -8.10 -16.45
N HIS A 120 10.45 -9.00 -16.99
CA HIS A 120 11.84 -8.71 -17.34
C HIS A 120 11.93 -7.57 -18.37
N ASP A 121 11.10 -7.63 -19.41
CA ASP A 121 11.09 -6.66 -20.51
C ASP A 121 10.49 -5.29 -20.13
N GLY A 122 9.95 -5.18 -18.90
CA GLY A 122 9.61 -3.91 -18.29
C GLY A 122 8.13 -3.72 -17.96
N SER A 123 7.25 -4.67 -18.25
CA SER A 123 5.84 -4.57 -17.86
C SER A 123 5.68 -4.88 -16.37
N MET A 124 5.50 -3.85 -15.54
CA MET A 124 5.40 -4.06 -14.10
C MET A 124 4.08 -4.70 -13.69
N THR A 125 2.99 -4.45 -14.43
CA THR A 125 1.73 -5.18 -14.24
C THR A 125 1.90 -6.68 -14.48
N ALA A 126 2.81 -7.10 -15.37
CA ALA A 126 3.13 -8.52 -15.53
C ALA A 126 3.92 -9.09 -14.34
N CYS A 127 4.74 -8.28 -13.65
CA CYS A 127 5.38 -8.69 -12.39
C CYS A 127 4.34 -8.91 -11.28
N ASP A 128 3.34 -8.02 -11.18
CA ASP A 128 2.25 -8.14 -10.20
C ASP A 128 1.40 -9.39 -10.49
N ALA A 129 1.01 -9.59 -11.75
CA ALA A 129 0.27 -10.77 -12.17
C ALA A 129 1.06 -12.07 -11.95
N LEU A 130 2.39 -12.02 -12.14
CA LEU A 130 3.26 -13.16 -11.83
C LEU A 130 3.26 -13.45 -10.33
N PHE A 131 3.41 -12.44 -9.48
CA PHE A 131 3.38 -12.61 -8.03
C PHE A 131 2.05 -13.25 -7.57
N ASP A 132 0.92 -12.70 -8.02
CA ASP A 132 -0.42 -13.17 -7.64
C ASP A 132 -0.75 -14.57 -8.19
N GLY A 133 -0.27 -14.89 -9.41
CA GLY A 133 -0.53 -16.15 -10.08
C GLY A 133 0.40 -17.30 -9.66
N SER A 134 1.46 -17.00 -8.92
CA SER A 134 2.49 -17.98 -8.57
C SER A 134 2.14 -18.82 -7.36
N PRO A 135 2.59 -20.10 -7.31
CA PRO A 135 2.52 -20.89 -6.08
C PRO A 135 3.32 -20.23 -4.95
N SER A 136 2.79 -20.23 -3.73
CA SER A 136 3.47 -19.67 -2.57
C SER A 136 4.81 -20.37 -2.30
N GLY A 137 5.84 -19.58 -2.02
CA GLY A 137 7.22 -19.99 -1.83
C GLY A 137 7.98 -20.30 -3.13
N SER A 138 7.36 -20.15 -4.30
CA SER A 138 8.03 -20.43 -5.58
C SER A 138 9.03 -19.34 -5.97
N SER A 139 9.94 -19.68 -6.86
CA SER A 139 10.86 -18.72 -7.50
C SER A 139 10.12 -17.67 -8.33
N TYR A 140 9.01 -18.03 -8.98
CA TYR A 140 8.17 -17.06 -9.69
C TYR A 140 7.56 -16.02 -8.74
N GLU A 141 7.06 -16.45 -7.57
CA GLU A 141 6.51 -15.53 -6.56
C GLU A 141 7.58 -14.56 -6.07
N GLN A 142 8.79 -15.05 -5.73
CA GLN A 142 9.91 -14.18 -5.34
C GLN A 142 10.36 -13.23 -6.45
N TYR A 143 10.37 -13.69 -7.71
CA TYR A 143 10.73 -12.86 -8.84
C TYR A 143 9.70 -11.74 -9.07
N GLY A 144 8.40 -12.05 -8.99
CA GLY A 144 7.32 -11.07 -9.05
C GLY A 144 7.37 -10.06 -7.90
N MET A 145 7.53 -10.53 -6.66
CA MET A 145 7.61 -9.69 -5.44
C MET A 145 8.76 -8.68 -5.46
N THR A 146 9.82 -8.97 -6.20
CA THR A 146 11.00 -8.10 -6.36
C THR A 146 10.97 -7.29 -7.65
N CYS A 147 9.84 -7.30 -8.36
CA CYS A 147 9.64 -6.62 -9.64
C CYS A 147 10.68 -7.02 -10.69
N GLY A 148 10.98 -8.32 -10.77
CA GLY A 148 12.03 -8.88 -11.60
C GLY A 148 13.44 -8.62 -11.07
N GLY A 149 13.60 -8.51 -9.74
CA GLY A 149 14.88 -8.22 -9.08
C GLY A 149 15.27 -6.73 -9.09
N ARG A 150 14.37 -5.84 -9.50
CA ARG A 150 14.62 -4.38 -9.53
C ARG A 150 14.64 -3.76 -8.14
N VAL A 151 13.88 -4.32 -7.21
CA VAL A 151 13.75 -3.82 -5.83
C VAL A 151 13.84 -4.97 -4.83
N LYS A 152 14.03 -4.67 -3.54
CA LYS A 152 13.95 -5.73 -2.53
C LYS A 152 12.50 -6.11 -2.30
N ALA A 153 12.31 -7.34 -1.83
CA ALA A 153 11.00 -7.83 -1.43
C ALA A 153 10.35 -6.87 -0.43
N PHE A 154 9.10 -6.49 -0.70
CA PHE A 154 8.29 -5.57 0.11
C PHE A 154 8.79 -4.12 0.19
N ASP A 155 9.77 -3.71 -0.62
CA ASP A 155 10.14 -2.29 -0.73
C ASP A 155 9.00 -1.47 -1.38
N VAL A 156 8.16 -2.11 -2.20
CA VAL A 156 6.95 -1.52 -2.83
C VAL A 156 5.74 -2.40 -2.58
N ALA A 157 4.54 -1.81 -2.60
CA ALA A 157 3.29 -2.53 -2.40
C ALA A 157 2.84 -3.24 -3.70
N ALA A 158 3.04 -2.59 -4.85
CA ALA A 158 2.85 -3.18 -6.17
C ALA A 158 3.97 -2.72 -7.10
N CYS A 159 4.41 -3.60 -8.00
CA CYS A 159 5.42 -3.27 -8.99
C CYS A 159 4.93 -2.20 -9.96
N ALA A 160 3.63 -2.15 -10.28
CA ALA A 160 3.06 -1.12 -11.13
C ALA A 160 3.29 0.31 -10.61
N GLU A 161 3.55 0.50 -9.30
CA GLU A 161 3.92 1.80 -8.73
C GLU A 161 5.35 2.24 -9.09
N LEU A 162 6.18 1.31 -9.59
CA LEU A 162 7.54 1.60 -10.09
C LEU A 162 7.55 2.01 -11.56
N GLU A 163 6.46 1.79 -12.31
CA GLU A 163 6.43 2.38 -13.65
C GLU A 163 6.43 3.90 -13.47
N PRO A 164 7.39 4.62 -14.08
CA PRO A 164 7.18 6.05 -14.28
C PRO A 164 5.84 6.13 -15.01
N GLU A 165 4.87 6.84 -14.43
CA GLU A 165 3.49 6.93 -14.93
C GLU A 165 3.53 6.90 -16.44
N ALA A 166 3.08 5.76 -17.01
CA ALA A 166 3.38 5.43 -18.38
C ALA A 166 2.92 6.58 -19.27
N THR A 167 3.89 7.39 -19.71
CA THR A 167 3.57 8.55 -20.51
C THR A 167 3.00 8.00 -21.80
N SER A 168 1.73 8.30 -22.05
CA SER A 168 1.11 7.95 -23.31
C SER A 168 1.98 8.55 -24.43
N PRO A 169 2.08 7.90 -25.60
CA PRO A 169 2.72 8.54 -26.74
C PRO A 169 2.05 9.91 -26.99
N PRO A 170 2.81 10.92 -27.47
CA PRO A 170 2.25 12.25 -27.63
C PRO A 170 1.09 12.22 -28.61
N SER A 171 0.01 12.89 -28.24
CA SER A 171 -1.14 13.12 -29.12
C SER A 171 -0.74 14.10 -30.23
N ALA A 172 -1.38 14.02 -31.41
CA ALA A 172 -1.10 14.99 -32.46
C ALA A 172 -1.35 16.43 -31.96
N PRO A 173 -0.47 17.40 -32.31
CA PRO A 173 -0.63 18.77 -31.82
C PRO A 173 -1.92 19.40 -32.36
N PRO A 174 -2.61 20.23 -31.55
CA PRO A 174 -3.74 21.00 -32.04
C PRO A 174 -3.26 21.97 -33.13
N VAL A 175 -4.05 22.09 -34.19
CA VAL A 175 -3.82 23.09 -35.25
C VAL A 175 -4.86 24.19 -35.04
N ALA A 176 -4.43 25.40 -34.72
CA ALA A 176 -5.30 26.56 -34.60
C ALA A 176 -4.69 27.79 -35.29
N ASP A 177 -5.24 28.98 -35.00
CA ASP A 177 -4.92 30.21 -35.73
C ASP A 177 -3.70 30.98 -35.19
N ASP A 178 -2.90 30.37 -34.30
CA ASP A 178 -1.71 31.00 -33.71
C ASP A 178 -0.41 30.27 -34.11
N PRO A 179 0.33 30.77 -35.12
CA PRO A 179 1.54 30.12 -35.58
C PRO A 179 2.68 30.13 -34.54
N GLY A 180 2.63 31.01 -33.54
CA GLY A 180 3.56 31.01 -32.43
C GLY A 180 3.32 29.80 -31.53
N LEU A 181 2.07 29.60 -31.09
CA LEU A 181 1.67 28.47 -30.26
C LEU A 181 1.78 27.13 -31.01
N ASP A 182 1.47 27.09 -32.31
CA ASP A 182 1.70 25.90 -33.15
C ASP A 182 3.16 25.43 -33.10
N GLY A 183 4.11 26.37 -33.13
CA GLY A 183 5.53 26.06 -33.03
C GLY A 183 5.91 25.42 -31.69
N TYR A 184 5.30 25.86 -30.58
CA TYR A 184 5.51 25.24 -29.26
C TYR A 184 4.84 23.87 -29.18
N ALA A 185 3.61 23.72 -29.67
CA ALA A 185 2.90 22.45 -29.72
C ALA A 185 3.66 21.39 -30.52
N GLN A 186 4.27 21.77 -31.65
CA GLN A 186 5.10 20.87 -32.43
C GLN A 186 6.38 20.45 -31.69
N ARG A 187 7.10 21.38 -31.05
CA ARG A 187 8.31 21.02 -30.28
C ARG A 187 7.97 20.13 -29.07
N CYS A 188 6.84 20.40 -28.42
CA CYS A 188 6.29 19.55 -27.36
C CYS A 188 5.99 18.13 -27.87
N TYR A 189 5.35 18.02 -29.06
CA TYR A 189 5.12 16.75 -29.73
C TYR A 189 6.43 16.00 -30.04
N ASP A 190 7.44 16.73 -30.53
CA ASP A 190 8.76 16.20 -30.88
C ASP A 190 9.59 15.78 -29.65
N GLY A 191 9.08 16.04 -28.43
CA GLY A 191 9.66 15.57 -27.16
C GLY A 191 10.40 16.63 -26.35
N LEU A 192 10.37 17.90 -26.74
CA LEU A 192 10.93 18.98 -25.92
C LEU A 192 9.92 19.39 -24.84
N LEU A 193 10.01 18.81 -23.64
CA LEU A 193 8.98 18.99 -22.60
C LEU A 193 8.89 20.43 -22.07
N SER A 194 10.02 21.17 -22.06
CA SER A 194 10.01 22.61 -21.79
C SER A 194 9.14 23.41 -22.77
N ALA A 195 8.97 22.93 -24.02
CA ALA A 195 8.06 23.56 -24.97
C ALA A 195 6.59 23.29 -24.63
N CYS A 196 6.26 22.20 -23.92
CA CYS A 196 4.91 21.96 -23.40
C CYS A 196 4.60 22.94 -22.25
N ASP A 197 5.56 23.19 -21.37
CA ASP A 197 5.43 24.13 -20.26
C ASP A 197 5.30 25.59 -20.75
N ASP A 198 6.12 25.97 -21.74
CA ASP A 198 6.00 27.25 -22.43
C ASP A 198 4.63 27.38 -23.12
N LEU A 199 4.16 26.33 -23.80
CA LEU A 199 2.86 26.33 -24.45
C LEU A 199 1.75 26.57 -23.42
N TYR A 200 1.74 25.85 -22.30
CA TYR A 200 0.76 26.04 -21.23
C TYR A 200 0.78 27.48 -20.70
N SER A 201 1.98 28.02 -20.44
CA SER A 201 2.16 29.35 -19.86
C SER A 201 1.74 30.50 -20.79
N LEU A 202 1.93 30.33 -22.10
CA LEU A 202 1.62 31.34 -23.12
C LEU A 202 0.19 31.25 -23.66
N SER A 203 -0.47 30.10 -23.47
CA SER A 203 -1.80 29.86 -24.00
C SER A 203 -2.88 30.66 -23.26
N PRO A 204 -3.91 31.16 -23.97
CA PRO A 204 -5.09 31.70 -23.30
C PRO A 204 -5.83 30.60 -22.49
N PRO A 205 -6.48 30.98 -21.38
CA PRO A 205 -7.19 30.00 -20.55
C PRO A 205 -8.38 29.38 -21.29
N MET A 206 -8.66 28.12 -20.95
CA MET A 206 -9.66 27.24 -21.54
C MET A 206 -9.50 27.03 -23.05
N THR A 207 -8.26 27.00 -23.55
CA THR A 207 -7.97 26.68 -24.96
C THR A 207 -7.42 25.26 -25.12
N GLU A 208 -7.48 24.72 -26.33
CA GLU A 208 -6.88 23.40 -26.62
C GLU A 208 -5.36 23.41 -26.48
N TYR A 209 -4.68 24.53 -26.74
CA TYR A 209 -3.25 24.65 -26.47
C TYR A 209 -2.92 24.61 -24.98
N GLU A 210 -3.71 25.29 -24.13
CA GLU A 210 -3.53 25.23 -22.68
C GLU A 210 -3.72 23.79 -22.18
N ARG A 211 -4.78 23.10 -22.61
CA ARG A 211 -5.02 21.70 -22.25
C ARG A 211 -3.91 20.78 -22.76
N TYR A 212 -3.46 20.97 -24.00
CA TYR A 212 -2.39 20.18 -24.60
C TYR A 212 -1.06 20.37 -23.86
N GLY A 213 -0.71 21.61 -23.49
CA GLY A 213 0.46 21.90 -22.66
C GLY A 213 0.34 21.31 -21.25
N MET A 214 -0.81 21.46 -20.59
CA MET A 214 -1.09 20.95 -19.24
C MET A 214 -1.06 19.41 -19.14
N THR A 215 -1.25 18.71 -20.26
CA THR A 215 -1.16 17.25 -20.37
C THR A 215 0.16 16.79 -20.98
N CYS A 216 1.15 17.68 -21.10
CA CYS A 216 2.47 17.43 -21.67
C CYS A 216 2.40 16.79 -23.07
N GLY A 217 1.52 17.33 -23.92
CA GLY A 217 1.25 16.80 -25.25
C GLY A 217 0.38 15.54 -25.23
N GLY A 218 -0.48 15.38 -24.23
CA GLY A 218 -1.32 14.20 -24.03
C GLY A 218 -0.57 12.98 -23.47
N ARG A 219 0.60 13.18 -22.89
CA ARG A 219 1.42 12.13 -22.26
C ARG A 219 0.85 11.73 -20.90
N VAL A 220 0.27 12.68 -20.19
CA VAL A 220 -0.28 12.49 -18.83
C VAL A 220 -1.66 13.14 -18.72
N ASP A 221 -2.40 12.73 -17.70
CA ASP A 221 -3.65 13.41 -17.34
C ASP A 221 -3.36 14.81 -16.76
N VAL A 222 -4.40 15.64 -16.76
CA VAL A 222 -4.34 17.00 -16.22
C VAL A 222 -3.94 16.96 -14.74
N LEU A 223 -2.95 17.79 -14.38
CA LEU A 223 -2.40 17.92 -13.01
C LEU A 223 -1.66 16.69 -12.48
N THR A 224 -1.38 15.70 -13.33
CA THR A 224 -0.53 14.57 -12.96
C THR A 224 0.92 15.02 -12.72
N ALA A 225 1.44 15.89 -13.59
CA ALA A 225 2.77 16.48 -13.45
C ALA A 225 2.69 17.94 -13.00
N ALA A 226 3.63 18.39 -12.16
CA ALA A 226 3.74 19.78 -11.77
C ALA A 226 4.31 20.64 -12.90
N THR A 227 5.33 20.11 -13.58
CA THR A 227 5.86 20.61 -14.86
C THR A 227 6.07 19.43 -15.81
N CYS A 228 6.05 19.67 -17.11
CA CYS A 228 6.30 18.62 -18.07
C CYS A 228 7.76 18.16 -18.06
N GLU A 229 8.72 19.05 -17.79
CA GLU A 229 10.13 18.71 -17.63
C GLU A 229 10.40 17.62 -16.57
N ASP A 230 9.54 17.49 -15.55
CA ASP A 230 9.67 16.42 -14.53
C ASP A 230 9.53 15.01 -15.12
N LEU A 231 8.97 14.86 -16.32
CA LEU A 231 8.79 13.56 -17.00
C LEU A 231 10.03 13.09 -17.77
N ASP A 232 11.04 13.95 -17.99
CA ASP A 232 12.24 13.59 -18.77
C ASP A 232 13.21 12.68 -17.99
N GLY A 233 13.01 12.51 -16.67
CA GLY A 233 13.79 11.62 -15.80
C GLY A 233 15.23 12.09 -15.58
N ASP A 234 15.59 12.41 -14.34
CA ASP A 234 16.99 12.62 -13.92
C ASP A 234 17.77 11.30 -13.80
#